data_AF-A0A6C0KQ12-F1
#
_entry.id   AF-A0A6C0KQ12-F1
#
_cell.length_a   1.000
_cell.length_b   1.000
_cell.length_c   1.000
_cell.angle_alpha   90.00
_cell.angle_beta   90.00
_cell.angle_gamma   90.00
#
_symmetry.space_group_name_H-M   'P 1'
#
loop_
_entity.id
_entity.type
_entity.pdbx_description
1 polymer ?
#
loop_
_entity_poly.entity_id
_entity_poly.type
_entity_poly.pdbx_seq_one_letter_code
_entity_poly.pdbx_strand_id
1 'polypeptide(L)'
;MDPHFTLSLIHLFFVVPLFLFIGIMRSSVPDWLYTAIFIIGAVILLYHGYKFVIRLQARSNYAWVNAIHLALIAPLLLYIGYHKKETPRSAYELLLLLGFAAGGYHMYSLVKMIQVYPESEK
;
A
#
# COMPACT_ATOMS: atom_id res chain seq x y z
N MET A 1 -1.71 17.95 12.29
CA MET A 1 -2.72 17.22 11.49
C MET A 1 -2.81 15.80 12.03
N ASP A 2 -3.99 15.18 11.98
CA ASP A 2 -4.19 13.79 12.39
C ASP A 2 -3.25 12.86 11.55
N PRO A 3 -2.45 11.99 12.20
CA PRO A 3 -1.60 11.03 11.50
C PRO A 3 -2.36 10.12 10.51
N HIS A 4 -3.58 9.70 10.83
CA HIS A 4 -4.43 8.88 9.96
C HIS A 4 -4.94 9.64 8.74
N PHE A 5 -5.26 10.92 8.93
CA PHE A 5 -5.61 11.83 7.83
C PHE A 5 -4.43 11.99 6.86
N THR A 6 -3.25 12.28 7.41
CA THR A 6 -2.02 12.45 6.63
C THR A 6 -1.65 11.18 5.86
N LEU A 7 -1.76 10.01 6.51
CA LEU A 7 -1.53 8.72 5.88
C LEU A 7 -2.49 8.47 4.72
N SER A 8 -3.77 8.83 4.87
CA SER A 8 -4.76 8.65 3.81
C SER A 8 -4.47 9.52 2.59
N LEU A 9 -4.04 10.76 2.80
CA LEU A 9 -3.60 11.64 1.70
C LEU A 9 -2.37 11.09 0.99
N ILE A 10 -1.36 10.59 1.73
CA ILE A 10 -0.17 9.99 1.12
C ILE A 10 -0.55 8.81 0.21
N HIS A 11 -1.46 7.94 0.66
CA HIS A 11 -1.90 6.82 -0.16
C HIS A 11 -2.65 7.29 -1.40
N LEU A 12 -3.61 8.21 -1.24
CA LEU A 12 -4.45 8.68 -2.35
C LEU A 12 -3.66 9.44 -3.42
N PHE A 13 -2.70 10.27 -3.03
CA PHE A 13 -1.99 11.15 -3.96
C PHE A 13 -0.65 10.60 -4.46
N PHE A 14 -0.06 9.62 -3.77
CA PHE A 14 1.24 9.08 -4.17
C PHE A 14 1.21 7.57 -4.40
N VAL A 15 0.77 6.77 -3.42
CA VAL A 15 0.84 5.30 -3.51
C VAL A 15 -0.10 4.75 -4.58
N VAL A 16 -1.36 5.20 -4.58
CA VAL A 16 -2.38 4.74 -5.53
C VAL A 16 -2.02 5.14 -6.97
N PRO A 17 -1.68 6.40 -7.29
CA PRO A 17 -1.23 6.77 -8.64
C PRO A 17 0.01 5.99 -9.09
N LEU A 18 0.98 5.78 -8.20
CA LEU A 18 2.17 4.98 -8.52
C LEU A 18 1.82 3.54 -8.89
N PHE A 19 0.97 2.87 -8.08
CA PHE A 19 0.57 1.49 -8.33
C PHE A 19 -0.27 1.37 -9.60
N LEU A 20 -1.19 2.30 -9.83
CA LEU A 20 -2.00 2.34 -11.05
C LEU A 20 -1.13 2.58 -12.29
N PHE A 21 -0.20 3.53 -12.23
CA PHE A 21 0.72 3.83 -13.31
C PHE A 21 1.56 2.61 -13.70
N ILE A 22 2.21 1.96 -12.73
CA ILE A 22 3.03 0.77 -12.98
C ILE A 22 2.17 -0.39 -13.48
N GLY A 23 1.01 -0.61 -12.88
CA GLY A 23 0.12 -1.70 -13.26
C GLY A 23 -0.45 -1.56 -14.68
N ILE A 24 -0.71 -0.32 -15.13
CA ILE A 24 -1.18 -0.01 -16.50
C ILE A 24 -0.03 -0.13 -17.50
N MET A 25 1.12 0.49 -17.19
CA MET A 25 2.26 0.55 -18.11
C MET A 25 3.06 -0.76 -18.16
N ARG A 26 2.99 -1.60 -17.13
CA ARG A 26 3.63 -2.92 -17.06
C ARG A 26 5.12 -2.87 -17.42
N SER A 27 5.54 -3.64 -18.42
CA SER A 27 6.92 -3.69 -18.92
C SER A 27 7.35 -2.42 -19.68
N SER A 28 6.48 -1.43 -19.87
CA SER A 28 6.81 -0.18 -20.57
C SER A 28 7.31 0.94 -19.64
N VAL A 29 7.36 0.74 -18.32
CA VAL A 29 7.95 1.72 -17.38
C VAL A 29 9.47 1.83 -17.52
N PRO A 30 10.10 2.97 -17.22
CA PRO A 30 11.56 3.08 -17.27
C PRO A 30 12.26 2.21 -16.22
N ASP A 31 13.48 1.75 -16.51
CA ASP A 31 14.16 0.72 -15.70
C ASP A 31 14.42 1.13 -14.25
N TRP A 32 14.70 2.41 -14.00
CA TRP A 32 14.92 2.94 -12.65
C TRP A 32 13.71 2.74 -11.74
N LEU A 33 12.50 2.66 -12.31
CA LEU A 33 11.27 2.51 -11.54
C LEU A 33 11.18 1.12 -10.90
N TYR A 34 11.76 0.09 -11.51
CA TYR A 34 11.85 -1.24 -10.89
C TYR A 34 12.75 -1.23 -9.67
N THR A 35 13.91 -0.56 -9.77
CA THR A 35 14.82 -0.39 -8.62
C THR A 35 14.15 0.41 -7.52
N ALA A 36 13.44 1.49 -7.86
CA ALA A 36 12.69 2.27 -6.88
C ALA A 36 11.62 1.42 -6.16
N ILE A 37 10.85 0.63 -6.90
CA ILE A 37 9.80 -0.25 -6.35
C ILE A 37 10.39 -1.36 -5.49
N PHE A 38 11.53 -1.92 -5.88
CA PHE A 38 12.25 -2.91 -5.07
C PHE A 38 12.66 -2.31 -3.71
N ILE A 39 13.27 -1.11 -3.74
CA ILE A 39 13.69 -0.40 -2.51
C ILE A 39 12.48 -0.07 -1.64
N ILE A 40 11.39 0.46 -2.23
CA ILE A 40 10.14 0.74 -1.52
C ILE A 40 9.58 -0.54 -0.88
N GLY A 41 9.56 -1.66 -1.61
CA GLY A 41 9.16 -2.96 -1.10
C GLY A 41 9.97 -3.41 0.11
N ALA A 42 11.30 -3.25 0.07
CA ALA A 42 12.18 -3.58 1.20
C ALA A 42 11.91 -2.69 2.43
N VAL A 43 11.74 -1.38 2.23
CA VAL A 43 11.42 -0.44 3.32
C VAL A 43 10.07 -0.77 3.95
N ILE A 44 9.04 -1.03 3.14
CA ILE A 44 7.70 -1.44 3.61
C ILE A 44 7.80 -2.74 4.40
N LEU A 45 8.56 -3.73 3.90
CA LEU A 45 8.75 -5.02 4.57
C LEU A 45 9.31 -4.84 5.98
N LEU A 46 10.41 -4.08 6.10
CA LEU A 46 11.09 -3.86 7.38
C LEU A 46 10.22 -3.03 8.34
N TYR A 47 9.66 -1.92 7.88
CA TYR A 47 8.84 -1.03 8.70
C TYR A 47 7.58 -1.74 9.19
N HIS A 48 6.82 -2.39 8.29
CA HIS A 48 5.59 -3.07 8.68
C HIS A 48 5.86 -4.36 9.44
N GLY A 49 6.97 -5.07 9.18
CA GLY A 49 7.39 -6.22 9.97
C GLY A 49 7.64 -5.86 11.43
N TYR A 50 8.44 -4.81 11.68
CA TYR A 50 8.66 -4.30 13.04
C TYR A 50 7.36 -3.87 13.73
N LYS A 51 6.54 -3.06 13.04
CA LYS A 51 5.26 -2.58 13.59
C LYS A 51 4.23 -3.69 13.79
N PHE A 52 4.27 -4.76 12.99
CA PHE A 52 3.41 -5.93 13.15
C PHE A 52 3.68 -6.60 14.49
N VAL A 53 4.96 -6.88 14.82
CA VAL A 53 5.34 -7.50 16.08
C VAL A 53 4.83 -6.71 17.28
N ILE A 54 5.07 -5.40 17.30
CA ILE A 54 4.61 -4.51 18.38
C ILE A 54 3.09 -4.54 18.52
N ARG A 55 2.37 -4.40 17.41
CA ARG A 55 0.90 -4.35 17.42
C ARG A 55 0.27 -5.69 17.79
N LEU A 56 0.91 -6.80 17.42
CA LEU A 56 0.47 -8.14 17.79
C LEU A 56 0.63 -8.37 19.31
N GLN A 57 1.77 -8.00 19.87
CA GLN A 57 2.02 -8.05 21.33
C GLN A 57 1.03 -7.19 22.10
N ALA A 58 0.70 -5.99 21.58
CA ALA A 58 -0.28 -5.10 22.17
C ALA A 58 -1.76 -5.48 21.87
N ARG A 59 -2.02 -6.60 21.19
CA ARG A 59 -3.37 -7.03 20.74
C ARG A 59 -4.15 -5.92 20.03
N SER A 60 -3.46 -5.11 19.23
CA SER A 60 -4.04 -3.96 18.54
C SER A 60 -4.88 -4.41 17.34
N ASN A 61 -6.08 -3.85 17.21
CA ASN A 61 -6.94 -4.01 16.03
C ASN A 61 -6.31 -3.47 14.73
N TYR A 62 -5.17 -2.77 14.78
CA TYR A 62 -4.46 -2.31 13.60
C TYR A 62 -3.37 -3.27 13.11
N ALA A 63 -3.18 -4.41 13.77
CA ALA A 63 -2.18 -5.41 13.37
C ALA A 63 -2.44 -5.95 11.96
N TRP A 64 -3.71 -6.07 11.54
CA TRP A 64 -4.05 -6.57 10.19
C TRP A 64 -3.52 -5.68 9.07
N VAL A 65 -3.44 -4.35 9.28
CA VAL A 65 -2.88 -3.43 8.28
C VAL A 65 -1.41 -3.78 8.02
N ASN A 66 -0.64 -4.04 9.07
CA ASN A 66 0.74 -4.47 8.94
C ASN A 66 0.87 -5.86 8.33
N ALA A 67 -0.04 -6.78 8.67
CA ALA A 67 -0.06 -8.12 8.11
C ALA A 67 -0.26 -8.10 6.59
N ILE A 68 -1.19 -7.30 6.08
CA ILE A 68 -1.43 -7.16 4.63
C ILE A 68 -0.18 -6.61 3.92
N HIS A 69 0.48 -5.60 4.50
CA HIS A 69 1.70 -5.06 3.91
C HIS A 69 2.84 -6.09 3.88
N LEU A 70 2.98 -6.88 4.95
CA LEU A 70 4.00 -7.91 5.08
C LEU A 70 3.74 -9.12 4.17
N ALA A 71 2.50 -9.57 4.07
CA ALA A 71 2.14 -10.81 3.38
C ALA A 71 1.87 -10.61 1.88
N LEU A 72 1.49 -9.40 1.46
CA LEU A 72 1.02 -9.17 0.09
C LEU A 72 1.72 -8.00 -0.61
N ILE A 73 1.69 -6.80 -0.03
CA ILE A 73 2.17 -5.60 -0.73
C ILE A 73 3.70 -5.64 -0.89
N ALA A 74 4.45 -5.82 0.21
CA ALA A 74 5.90 -5.83 0.14
C ALA A 74 6.46 -6.98 -0.71
N PRO A 75 5.99 -8.25 -0.57
CA PRO A 75 6.41 -9.33 -1.45
C PRO A 75 6.12 -9.05 -2.92
N LEU A 76 4.97 -8.46 -3.25
CA LEU A 76 4.64 -8.11 -4.64
C LEU A 76 5.59 -7.06 -5.20
N LEU A 77 5.87 -5.98 -4.45
CA LEU A 77 6.80 -4.94 -4.90
C LEU A 77 8.22 -5.47 -5.08
N LEU A 78 8.69 -6.28 -4.14
CA LEU A 78 10.00 -6.95 -4.26
C LEU A 78 10.03 -7.88 -5.48
N TYR A 79 8.97 -8.65 -5.71
CA TYR A 79 8.87 -9.55 -6.85
C TYR A 79 8.92 -8.80 -8.19
N ILE A 80 8.12 -7.74 -8.35
CA ILE A 80 8.10 -6.90 -9.56
C ILE A 80 9.45 -6.20 -9.75
N GLY A 81 10.02 -5.64 -8.69
CA GLY A 81 11.31 -4.95 -8.74
C GLY A 81 12.47 -5.88 -9.09
N TYR A 82 12.44 -7.13 -8.64
CA TYR A 82 13.45 -8.14 -8.92
C TYR A 82 13.38 -8.65 -10.36
N HIS A 83 12.18 -9.01 -10.85
CA HIS A 83 12.00 -9.55 -12.20
C HIS A 83 11.94 -8.47 -13.30
N LYS A 84 11.74 -7.20 -12.93
CA LYS A 84 11.76 -6.06 -13.86
C LYS A 84 10.82 -6.29 -15.05
N LYS A 85 11.36 -6.22 -16.28
CA LYS A 85 10.65 -6.40 -17.55
C LYS A 85 10.08 -7.81 -17.74
N GLU A 86 10.63 -8.80 -17.05
CA GLU A 86 10.21 -10.21 -17.12
C GLU A 86 9.07 -10.55 -16.16
N THR A 87 8.64 -9.58 -15.34
CA THR A 87 7.49 -9.73 -14.44
C THR A 87 6.25 -10.20 -15.21
N PRO A 88 5.60 -11.30 -14.79
CA PRO A 88 4.38 -11.78 -15.42
C PRO A 88 3.23 -10.78 -15.28
N ARG A 89 2.35 -10.77 -16.28
CA ARG A 89 1.18 -9.89 -16.34
C ARG A 89 0.32 -9.94 -15.07
N SER A 90 0.16 -11.11 -14.47
CA SER A 90 -0.64 -11.31 -13.26
C SER A 90 -0.13 -10.51 -12.06
N ALA A 91 1.18 -10.28 -11.93
CA ALA A 91 1.74 -9.48 -10.84
C ALA A 91 1.39 -7.99 -11.01
N TYR A 92 1.42 -7.48 -12.24
CA TYR A 92 0.97 -6.11 -12.54
C TYR A 92 -0.54 -5.94 -12.32
N GLU A 93 -1.34 -6.93 -12.69
CA GLU A 93 -2.79 -6.91 -12.45
C GLU A 93 -3.11 -6.99 -10.95
N LEU A 94 -2.36 -7.77 -10.17
CA LEU A 94 -2.46 -7.77 -8.71
C LEU A 94 -2.08 -6.40 -8.13
N LEU A 95 -1.04 -5.74 -8.67
CA LEU A 95 -0.66 -4.38 -8.25
C LEU A 95 -1.78 -3.38 -8.53
N LEU A 96 -2.48 -3.50 -9.67
CA LEU A 96 -3.67 -2.68 -9.98
C LEU A 96 -4.79 -2.91 -8.99
N LEU A 97 -5.13 -4.18 -8.71
CA LEU A 97 -6.19 -4.52 -7.75
C LEU A 97 -5.88 -3.94 -6.37
N LEU A 98 -4.63 -4.03 -5.92
CA LEU A 98 -4.18 -3.45 -4.65
C LEU A 98 -4.19 -1.91 -4.68
N GLY A 99 -3.85 -1.29 -5.82
CA GLY A 99 -3.96 0.15 -6.01
C GLY A 99 -5.40 0.64 -5.86
N PHE A 100 -6.36 -0.01 -6.51
CA PHE A 100 -7.79 0.31 -6.36
C PHE A 100 -8.30 0.03 -4.94
N ALA A 101 -7.89 -1.09 -4.33
CA ALA A 101 -8.27 -1.42 -2.95
C ALA A 101 -7.75 -0.37 -1.94
N ALA A 102 -6.49 0.05 -2.07
CA ALA A 102 -5.92 1.12 -1.25
C ALA A 102 -6.64 2.45 -1.48
N GLY A 103 -6.93 2.79 -2.74
CA GLY A 103 -7.69 4.00 -3.09
C GLY A 103 -9.08 4.01 -2.46
N GLY A 104 -9.83 2.92 -2.58
CA GLY A 104 -11.15 2.77 -1.96
C GLY A 104 -11.10 2.88 -0.43
N TYR A 105 -10.16 2.16 0.21
CA TYR A 105 -10.00 2.17 1.66
C TYR A 105 -9.65 3.56 2.21
N HIS A 106 -8.69 4.25 1.59
CA HIS A 106 -8.25 5.56 2.06
C HIS A 106 -9.22 6.69 1.70
N MET A 107 -9.95 6.58 0.58
CA MET A 107 -11.04 7.51 0.27
C MET A 107 -12.17 7.37 1.29
N TYR A 108 -12.60 6.14 1.60
CA TYR A 108 -13.58 5.88 2.65
C TYR A 108 -13.13 6.42 4.01
N SER A 109 -11.89 6.15 4.41
CA SER A 109 -11.33 6.66 5.66
C SER A 109 -11.31 8.19 5.70
N LEU A 110 -10.92 8.84 4.59
CA LEU A 110 -10.90 10.29 4.49
C LEU A 110 -12.31 10.87 4.65
N VAL A 111 -13.30 10.30 3.95
CA VAL A 111 -14.71 10.69 4.07
C VAL A 111 -15.19 10.55 5.50
N LYS A 112 -14.89 9.45 6.19
CA LYS A 112 -15.24 9.28 7.61
C LYS A 112 -14.59 10.30 8.54
N MET A 113 -13.35 10.72 8.25
CA MET A 113 -12.65 11.72 9.07
C MET A 113 -13.12 13.15 8.83
N ILE A 114 -13.55 13.49 7.60
CA ILE A 114 -14.05 14.84 7.26
C ILE A 114 -15.56 15.00 7.49
N GLN A 115 -16.32 13.90 7.51
CA GLN A 115 -17.73 13.94 7.86
C GLN A 115 -17.84 14.31 9.34
N VAL A 116 -18.19 15.57 9.58
CA VAL A 116 -18.62 16.21 10.83
C VAL A 116 -19.94 15.59 11.33
N TYR A 117 -20.06 14.27 11.33
CA TYR A 117 -21.16 13.55 11.95
C TYR A 117 -20.58 12.76 13.12
N PRO A 118 -20.93 13.10 14.38
CA PRO A 118 -20.70 12.17 15.46
C PRO A 118 -21.49 10.91 15.10
N GLU A 119 -20.81 9.78 14.93
CA GLU A 119 -21.52 8.51 15.04
C GLU A 119 -22.18 8.56 16.41
N SER A 120 -23.51 8.67 16.45
CA SER A 120 -24.25 8.55 17.70
C SER A 120 -23.87 7.20 18.28
N GLU A 121 -23.23 7.21 19.45
CA GLU A 121 -22.83 6.03 20.19
C GLU A 121 -23.96 4.99 20.16
N LYS A 122 -23.65 3.80 19.66
CA LYS A 122 -24.43 2.59 19.89
C LYS A 122 -23.51 1.53 20.47
#